data_AF-W5JX96-F1
#
_entry.id   AF-W5JX96-F1
#
_cell.length_a   1.000
_cell.length_b   1.000
_cell.length_c   1.000
_cell.angle_alpha   90.00
_cell.angle_beta   90.00
_cell.angle_gamma   90.00
#
_symmetry.space_group_name_H-M   'P 1'
#
loop_
_entity.id
_entity.type
_entity.pdbx_description
1 polymer ?
#
loop_
_entity_poly.entity_id
_entity_poly.type
_entity_poly.pdbx_seq_one_letter_code
_entity_poly.pdbx_strand_id
1 'polypeptide(L)'
;MNRETIYFLEEGSTESTFCYDEDLPRLPLPPLDHTLKRYLESLKPFGTADELENSKKIIETFRTGVGAKLQKLLEERAAKEKNWR
;
A
#
# COMPACT_ATOMS: atom_id res chain seq x y z
N MET A 1 -2.52 29.33 0.42
CA MET A 1 -1.22 29.64 1.04
C MET A 1 -0.14 29.21 0.07
N ASN A 2 0.77 30.11 -0.29
CA ASN A 2 1.83 29.81 -1.25
C ASN A 2 2.98 29.11 -0.51
N ARG A 3 3.33 27.89 -0.91
CA ARG A 3 4.26 27.01 -0.17
C ARG A 3 5.71 27.49 -0.24
N GLU A 4 5.98 28.35 -1.21
CA GLU A 4 7.30 28.93 -1.50
C GLU A 4 7.69 30.05 -0.53
N THR A 5 6.76 30.59 0.26
CA THR A 5 7.01 31.76 1.12
C THR A 5 7.46 31.38 2.54
N ILE A 6 7.50 30.10 2.88
CA ILE A 6 7.67 29.62 4.27
C ILE A 6 9.11 29.15 4.56
N TYR A 7 9.95 28.93 3.54
CA TYR A 7 11.26 28.26 3.74
C TYR A 7 12.42 29.04 3.10
N PHE A 8 13.56 29.03 3.80
CA PHE A 8 14.81 29.68 3.42
C PHE A 8 15.56 28.82 2.38
N LEU A 9 15.95 29.42 1.27
CA LEU A 9 16.87 28.87 0.28
C LEU A 9 18.23 29.53 0.50
N GLU A 10 19.31 28.75 0.65
CA GLU A 10 20.67 29.31 0.68
C GLU A 10 21.02 29.95 -0.68
N GLU A 11 21.74 31.08 -0.65
CA GLU A 11 22.17 31.76 -1.89
C GLU A 11 23.01 30.82 -2.77
N GLY A 12 22.44 30.44 -3.92
CA GLY A 12 23.07 29.53 -4.89
C GLY A 12 22.45 28.13 -4.94
N SER A 13 21.48 27.79 -4.06
CA SER A 13 20.77 26.52 -4.17
C SER A 13 19.72 26.56 -5.29
N THR A 14 19.72 25.53 -6.14
CA THR A 14 18.71 25.34 -7.20
C THR A 14 17.50 24.52 -6.71
N GLU A 15 17.63 23.88 -5.56
CA GLU A 15 16.64 22.97 -4.98
C GLU A 15 15.97 23.63 -3.78
N SER A 16 14.64 23.58 -3.74
CA SER A 16 13.82 24.01 -2.61
C SER A 16 13.34 22.82 -1.79
N THR A 17 12.90 23.06 -0.55
CA THR A 17 12.46 22.01 0.38
C THR A 17 11.45 21.01 -0.21
N PHE A 18 10.60 21.45 -1.14
CA PHE A 18 9.53 20.63 -1.74
C PHE A 18 9.65 20.50 -3.26
N CYS A 19 10.81 20.83 -3.86
CA CYS A 19 10.96 20.82 -5.31
C CYS A 19 10.66 19.46 -5.95
N TYR A 20 10.76 18.36 -5.19
CA TYR A 20 10.48 17.00 -5.65
C TYR A 20 9.13 16.43 -5.20
N ASP A 21 8.32 17.15 -4.42
CA ASP A 21 7.06 16.62 -3.87
C ASP A 21 6.10 16.15 -4.98
N GLU A 22 6.10 16.86 -6.10
CA GLU A 22 5.26 16.53 -7.24
C GLU A 22 5.81 15.37 -8.08
N ASP A 23 7.13 15.15 -8.02
CA ASP A 23 7.87 14.11 -8.75
C ASP A 23 7.87 12.75 -8.03
N LEU A 24 7.44 12.70 -6.76
CA LEU A 24 7.37 11.47 -6.00
C LEU A 24 6.46 10.43 -6.69
N PRO A 25 6.92 9.17 -6.81
CA PRO A 25 6.13 8.13 -7.44
C PRO A 25 4.87 7.83 -6.64
N ARG A 26 3.83 7.37 -7.34
CA ARG A 26 2.60 6.91 -6.68
C ARG A 26 2.88 5.68 -5.82
N LEU A 27 2.19 5.57 -4.69
CA LEU A 27 2.31 4.41 -3.82
C LEU A 27 1.78 3.16 -4.56
N PRO A 28 2.60 2.11 -4.79
CA PRO A 28 2.15 0.93 -5.51
C PRO A 28 1.15 0.14 -4.67
N LEU A 29 0.10 -0.37 -5.32
CA LEU A 29 -0.86 -1.28 -4.69
C LEU A 29 -0.45 -2.73 -5.01
N PRO A 30 -0.06 -3.54 -4.02
CA PRO A 30 0.31 -4.94 -4.27
C PRO A 30 -0.90 -5.78 -4.71
N PRO A 31 -0.70 -6.78 -5.58
CA PRO A 31 -1.75 -7.74 -5.93
C PRO A 31 -2.25 -8.48 -4.69
N LEU A 32 -3.56 -8.78 -4.66
CA LEU A 32 -4.19 -9.49 -3.55
C LEU A 32 -3.48 -10.81 -3.20
N ASP A 33 -3.16 -11.62 -4.21
CA ASP A 33 -2.49 -12.91 -4.03
C ASP A 33 -1.12 -12.80 -3.35
N HIS A 34 -0.36 -11.76 -3.71
CA HIS A 34 0.93 -11.50 -3.09
C HIS A 34 0.77 -11.12 -1.61
N THR A 35 -0.22 -10.28 -1.30
CA THR A 35 -0.53 -9.87 0.07
C THR A 35 -0.99 -11.06 0.93
N LEU A 36 -1.90 -11.89 0.41
CA LEU A 36 -2.42 -13.07 1.12
C LEU A 36 -1.34 -14.12 1.36
N LYS A 37 -0.44 -14.33 0.40
CA LYS A 37 0.73 -15.21 0.59
C LYS A 37 1.62 -14.71 1.74
N ARG A 38 1.97 -13.42 1.74
CA ARG A 38 2.79 -12.83 2.81
C ARG A 38 2.09 -12.87 4.16
N TYR A 39 0.78 -12.67 4.19
CA TYR A 39 -0.01 -12.80 5.40
C TYR A 39 0.07 -14.22 5.97
N LEU A 40 -0.13 -15.25 5.14
CA LEU A 40 0.02 -16.65 5.59
C LEU A 40 1.43 -16.95 6.13
N GLU A 41 2.48 -16.47 5.45
CA GLU A 41 3.86 -16.62 5.94
C GLU A 41 4.05 -15.96 7.31
N SER A 42 3.45 -14.79 7.54
CA SER A 42 3.54 -14.09 8.82
C SER A 42 2.84 -14.81 9.98
N LEU A 43 1.86 -15.67 9.69
CA LEU A 43 1.16 -16.46 10.71
C LEU A 43 1.92 -17.71 11.15
N LYS A 44 2.79 -18.27 10.29
CA LYS A 44 3.52 -19.52 10.54
C LYS A 44 4.25 -19.61 11.88
N PRO A 45 4.96 -18.58 12.37
CA PRO A 45 5.66 -18.69 13.66
C PRO A 45 4.74 -18.65 14.88
N PHE A 46 3.46 -18.29 14.72
CA PHE A 46 2.52 -18.08 15.82
C PHE A 46 1.41 -19.15 15.89
N GLY A 47 1.03 -19.73 14.75
CA GLY A 47 -0.08 -20.67 14.67
C GLY A 47 0.32 -22.14 14.83
N THR A 48 -0.54 -22.92 15.46
CA THR A 48 -0.50 -24.39 15.42
C THR A 48 -0.87 -24.92 14.04
N ALA A 49 -0.63 -26.21 13.77
CA ALA A 49 -0.94 -26.82 12.47
C ALA A 49 -2.42 -26.67 12.09
N ASP A 50 -3.33 -26.92 13.03
CA ASP A 50 -4.78 -26.81 12.82
C ASP A 50 -5.23 -25.36 12.56
N GLU A 51 -4.69 -24.39 13.31
CA GLU A 51 -4.98 -22.97 13.12
C GLU A 51 -4.49 -22.44 11.77
N LEU A 52 -3.31 -22.90 11.33
CA LEU A 52 -2.75 -22.54 10.03
C LEU A 52 -3.56 -23.17 8.88
N GLU A 53 -4.05 -24.39 9.04
CA GLU A 53 -4.94 -25.02 8.06
C GLU A 53 -6.28 -24.28 7.95
N ASN A 54 -6.89 -23.95 9.09
CA ASN A 54 -8.11 -23.14 9.10
C ASN A 54 -7.87 -21.76 8.46
N SER A 55 -6.75 -21.12 8.78
CA SER A 55 -6.36 -19.84 8.18
C SER A 55 -6.20 -19.93 6.67
N LYS A 56 -5.63 -21.01 6.12
CA LYS A 56 -5.56 -21.24 4.66
C LYS A 56 -6.95 -21.32 4.02
N LYS A 57 -7.91 -22.00 4.65
CA LYS A 57 -9.30 -22.10 4.16
C LYS A 57 -9.99 -20.73 4.14
N ILE A 58 -9.80 -19.93 5.19
CA ILE A 58 -10.31 -18.56 5.28
C ILE A 58 -9.69 -17.68 4.20
N ILE A 59 -8.37 -17.74 4.03
CA ILE A 59 -7.63 -16.98 3.02
C ILE A 59 -8.14 -17.30 1.61
N GLU A 60 -8.34 -18.57 1.27
CA GLU A 60 -8.83 -18.96 -0.06
C GLU A 60 -10.28 -18.51 -0.31
N THR A 61 -11.12 -18.60 0.72
CA THR A 61 -12.50 -18.08 0.69
C THR A 61 -12.52 -16.57 0.49
N PHE A 62 -11.63 -15.84 1.17
CA PHE A 62 -11.49 -14.40 1.01
C PHE A 62 -10.97 -14.04 -0.38
N ARG A 63 -9.93 -14.74 -0.84
CA ARG A 63 -9.28 -14.55 -2.14
C ARG A 63 -10.28 -14.62 -3.29
N THR A 64 -11.11 -15.65 -3.31
CA THR A 64 -12.08 -15.90 -4.39
C THR A 64 -13.43 -15.19 -4.16
N GLY A 65 -13.72 -14.80 -2.92
CA GLY A 65 -14.97 -14.17 -2.53
C GLY A 65 -14.88 -12.65 -2.41
N VAL A 66 -15.12 -12.15 -1.20
CA VAL A 66 -15.22 -10.70 -0.94
C VAL A 66 -13.91 -9.96 -1.15
N GLY A 67 -12.76 -10.61 -0.91
CA GLY A 67 -11.44 -10.00 -1.07
C GLY A 67 -11.16 -9.55 -2.50
N ALA A 68 -11.54 -10.33 -3.51
CA ALA A 68 -11.40 -9.94 -4.92
C ALA A 68 -12.25 -8.70 -5.26
N LYS A 69 -13.46 -8.58 -4.70
CA LYS A 69 -14.33 -7.42 -4.90
C LYS A 69 -13.73 -6.17 -4.24
N LEU A 70 -13.23 -6.30 -3.01
CA LEU A 70 -12.58 -5.22 -2.28
C LEU A 70 -11.29 -4.75 -2.96
N GLN A 71 -10.48 -5.69 -3.47
CA GLN A 71 -9.26 -5.38 -4.20
C GLN A 71 -9.55 -4.52 -5.44
N LYS A 72 -10.59 -4.84 -6.22
CA LYS A 72 -10.99 -4.02 -7.39
C LYS A 72 -11.36 -2.58 -6.99
N LEU A 73 -12.14 -2.43 -5.92
CA LEU A 73 -12.48 -1.10 -5.39
C LEU A 73 -11.23 -0.33 -4.93
N LEU A 74 -10.26 -1.03 -4.35
CA LEU A 74 -9.00 -0.44 -3.91
C LEU A 74 -8.11 -0.03 -5.09
N GLU A 75 -8.10 -0.81 -6.17
CA GLU A 75 -7.41 -0.48 -7.44
C GLU A 75 -8.01 0.77 -8.09
N GLU A 76 -9.34 0.89 -8.10
CA GLU A 76 -10.04 2.09 -8.59
C GLU A 76 -9.70 3.34 -7.77
N ARG A 77 -9.54 3.20 -6.44
CA ARG A 77 -9.08 4.27 -5.55
C ARG A 77 -7.62 4.64 -5.82
N ALA A 78 -6.74 3.64 -5.93
CA ALA A 78 -5.31 3.85 -6.21
C ALA A 78 -5.03 4.51 -7.56
N ALA A 79 -5.92 4.34 -8.54
CA ALA A 79 -5.82 5.05 -9.82
C ALA A 79 -6.04 6.58 -9.67
N LYS A 80 -6.81 7.02 -8.68
CA LYS A 80 -7.23 8.42 -8.50
C LYS A 80 -6.35 9.23 -7.53
N GLU A 81 -5.62 8.56 -6.64
CA GLU A 81 -4.87 9.20 -5.57
C GLU A 81 -3.35 8.94 -5.72
N LYS A 82 -2.48 9.93 -5.37
CA LYS A 82 -1.02 9.71 -5.33
C LYS A 82 -0.62 8.72 -4.22
N ASN A 83 -1.37 8.73 -3.12
CA ASN A 83 -1.26 7.83 -1.99
C ASN A 83 -2.68 7.41 -1.59
N TRP A 84 -2.98 6.12 -1.68
CA TRP A 84 -4.34 5.56 -1.59
C TRP A 84 -4.77 5.15 -0.17
N ARG A 85 -3.89 5.36 0.82
CA ARG A 85 -4.10 5.00 2.22
C ARG A 85 -5.17 5.84 2.91
#